data_AF-C7ZK19-F1
#
_entry.id   AF-C7ZK19-F1
#
_cell.length_a   1.000
_cell.length_b   1.000
_cell.length_c   1.000
_cell.angle_alpha   90.00
_cell.angle_beta   90.00
_cell.angle_gamma   90.00
#
_symmetry.space_group_name_H-M   'P 1'
#
loop_
_entity.id
_entity.type
_entity.pdbx_description
1 polymer ?
#
loop_
_entity_poly.entity_id
_entity_poly.type
_entity_poly.pdbx_seq_one_letter_code
_entity_poly.pdbx_strand_id
1 'polypeptide(L)'
;MRTVQLAWLLVGFLAALGRAQNQDFKIGGWTFDQTCEPYKAEVTKAIEDALAMAEKAQTDLNDALGEFEMKKNNDKHKNQVRIARAMGRCFGFMAKTTAESKSDQYWESVFYTFDRMVPGLQGPDVNVKFGYYNPLIICKDNVWVWLGPEDKDPTAPDMSDPNDDEAAKEQKEEANKMKKRHAKKFEEDGYAGAWYYKQRIAWRKTKENLPPSATCAGGGAAVTHHRLDLIHICESNFVEAKIKDAPSPVGATTTRGTTKITSFNPNLAVTLVHEFAHWYGSENTGPDTKFVRELIDQQAISSENELCYKKTLDRDRVYSKRKISKDERKEQGLVEDVVYGFKDVSNLAKTWDKKPGSKYGGPEKATMTAEAFSYFALMA
;
A
#
# COMPACT_ATOMS: atom_id res chain seq x y z
N MET A 1 -11.26 -34.38 -52.54
CA MET A 1 -10.94 -34.52 -51.10
C MET A 1 -9.67 -33.76 -50.71
N ARG A 2 -9.52 -32.46 -51.04
CA ARG A 2 -8.31 -31.67 -50.64
C ARG A 2 -8.61 -30.27 -50.07
N THR A 3 -9.87 -29.85 -50.01
CA THR A 3 -10.27 -28.52 -49.51
C THR A 3 -10.76 -28.50 -48.06
N VAL A 4 -11.07 -29.67 -47.47
CA VAL A 4 -11.60 -29.75 -46.09
C VAL A 4 -10.49 -29.83 -45.03
N GLN A 5 -9.30 -30.31 -45.38
CA GLN A 5 -8.18 -30.44 -44.42
C GLN A 5 -7.44 -29.12 -44.12
N LEU A 6 -7.51 -28.11 -45.00
CA LEU A 6 -6.87 -26.81 -44.74
C LEU A 6 -7.65 -25.93 -43.75
N ALA A 7 -8.99 -26.09 -43.69
CA ALA A 7 -9.84 -25.29 -42.79
C ALA A 7 -9.63 -25.66 -41.32
N TRP A 8 -9.34 -26.93 -41.01
CA TRP A 8 -9.09 -27.39 -39.64
C TRP A 8 -7.71 -26.97 -39.09
N LEU A 9 -6.71 -26.82 -39.96
CA LEU A 9 -5.38 -26.33 -39.56
C LEU A 9 -5.38 -24.82 -39.25
N LEU A 10 -6.20 -24.03 -39.95
CA LEU A 10 -6.34 -22.58 -39.69
C LEU A 10 -7.18 -22.26 -38.44
N VAL A 11 -8.20 -23.08 -38.13
CA VAL A 11 -8.97 -22.94 -36.88
C VAL A 11 -8.14 -23.35 -35.66
N GLY A 12 -7.27 -24.37 -35.79
CA GLY A 12 -6.31 -24.75 -34.75
C GLY A 12 -5.26 -23.68 -34.46
N PHE A 13 -4.79 -22.95 -35.48
CA PHE A 13 -3.81 -21.88 -35.32
C PHE A 13 -4.41 -20.60 -34.71
N LEU A 14 -5.67 -20.27 -35.03
CA LEU A 14 -6.37 -19.13 -34.44
C LEU A 14 -6.83 -19.38 -33.00
N ALA A 15 -7.13 -20.63 -32.62
CA ALA A 15 -7.41 -20.99 -31.22
C ALA A 15 -6.13 -21.02 -30.35
N ALA A 16 -4.96 -21.28 -30.93
CA ALA A 16 -3.67 -21.25 -30.24
C ALA A 16 -3.13 -19.82 -30.02
N LEU A 17 -3.50 -18.85 -30.86
CA LEU A 17 -3.15 -17.44 -30.71
C LEU A 17 -4.02 -16.69 -29.69
N GLY A 18 -5.12 -17.30 -29.22
CA GLY A 18 -6.03 -16.73 -28.20
C GLY A 18 -5.75 -17.17 -26.76
N ARG A 19 -4.69 -17.95 -26.52
CA ARG A 19 -4.24 -18.35 -25.17
C ARG A 19 -2.75 -18.04 -24.98
N ALA A 20 -2.35 -16.79 -25.19
CA ALA A 20 -1.44 -16.22 -24.21
C ALA A 20 -2.23 -16.20 -22.90
N GLN A 21 -2.14 -17.27 -22.11
CA GLN A 21 -2.58 -17.20 -20.71
C GLN A 21 -1.75 -16.06 -20.12
N ASN A 22 -2.38 -14.92 -19.86
CA ASN A 22 -1.73 -13.86 -19.09
C ASN A 22 -1.39 -14.51 -17.74
N GLN A 23 -0.13 -14.91 -17.58
CA GLN A 23 0.35 -15.53 -16.36
C GLN A 23 0.82 -14.42 -15.43
N ASP A 24 0.73 -14.68 -14.14
CA ASP A 24 1.36 -13.83 -13.13
C ASP A 24 2.86 -13.75 -13.43
N PHE A 25 3.46 -12.59 -13.16
CA PHE A 25 4.87 -12.33 -13.43
C PHE A 25 5.54 -11.75 -12.19
N LYS A 26 6.87 -11.87 -12.11
CA LYS A 26 7.64 -11.32 -10.99
C LYS A 26 8.42 -10.08 -11.42
N ILE A 27 8.46 -9.09 -10.54
CA ILE A 27 9.40 -7.97 -10.60
C ILE A 27 10.01 -7.82 -9.22
N GLY A 28 11.32 -7.98 -9.11
CA GLY A 28 11.97 -8.12 -7.81
C GLY A 28 11.38 -9.28 -7.01
N GLY A 29 11.15 -9.07 -5.72
CA GLY A 29 10.55 -10.08 -4.85
C GLY A 29 9.03 -10.24 -5.01
N TRP A 30 8.35 -9.33 -5.70
CA TRP A 30 6.89 -9.28 -5.75
C TRP A 30 6.32 -10.05 -6.93
N THR A 31 5.21 -10.76 -6.67
CA THR A 31 4.37 -11.34 -7.72
C THR A 31 3.32 -10.31 -8.14
N PHE A 32 3.27 -10.04 -9.44
CA PHE A 32 2.26 -9.22 -10.10
C PHE A 32 1.25 -10.12 -10.77
N ASP A 33 0.00 -9.78 -10.55
CA ASP A 33 -1.13 -10.44 -11.16
C ASP A 33 -1.20 -10.17 -12.66
N GLN A 34 -1.77 -11.11 -13.42
CA GLN A 34 -2.09 -10.96 -14.83
C GLN A 34 -2.79 -9.64 -15.22
N THR A 35 -3.53 -9.01 -14.29
CA THR A 35 -4.18 -7.70 -14.50
C THR A 35 -3.21 -6.55 -14.68
N CYS A 36 -1.94 -6.71 -14.27
CA CYS A 36 -0.86 -5.77 -14.48
C CYS A 36 -0.11 -5.96 -15.80
N GLU A 37 -0.34 -7.05 -16.54
CA GLU A 37 0.40 -7.34 -17.79
C GLU A 37 0.29 -6.21 -18.83
N PRO A 38 -0.86 -5.53 -19.03
CA PRO A 38 -0.94 -4.38 -19.94
C PRO A 38 -0.04 -3.19 -19.58
N TYR A 39 0.42 -3.13 -18.32
CA TYR A 39 1.22 -2.03 -17.77
C TYR A 39 2.61 -2.51 -17.32
N LYS A 40 3.06 -3.66 -17.82
CA LYS A 40 4.27 -4.35 -17.34
C LYS A 40 5.51 -3.49 -17.41
N ALA A 41 5.68 -2.72 -18.48
CA ALA A 41 6.83 -1.83 -18.63
C ALA A 41 6.79 -0.70 -17.59
N GLU A 42 5.62 -0.10 -17.39
CA GLU A 42 5.37 0.97 -16.42
C GLU A 42 5.59 0.49 -14.99
N VAL A 43 5.03 -0.67 -14.61
CA VAL A 43 5.23 -1.22 -13.26
C VAL A 43 6.66 -1.70 -13.03
N THR A 44 7.34 -2.24 -14.05
CA THR A 44 8.75 -2.63 -13.94
C THR A 44 9.61 -1.40 -13.66
N LYS A 45 9.46 -0.35 -14.48
CA LYS A 45 10.18 0.90 -14.27
C LYS A 45 9.86 1.52 -12.91
N ALA A 46 8.60 1.50 -12.48
CA ALA A 46 8.22 2.08 -11.21
C ALA A 46 8.81 1.31 -10.00
N ILE A 47 8.95 -0.02 -10.09
CA ILE A 47 9.63 -0.82 -9.07
C ILE A 47 11.12 -0.54 -9.04
N GLU A 48 11.77 -0.44 -10.20
CA GLU A 48 13.19 -0.06 -10.31
C GLU A 48 13.43 1.33 -9.69
N ASP A 49 12.59 2.31 -10.04
CA ASP A 49 12.68 3.66 -9.51
C ASP A 49 12.40 3.68 -7.99
N ALA A 50 11.39 2.93 -7.51
CA ALA A 50 11.08 2.81 -6.09
C ALA A 50 12.22 2.14 -5.29
N LEU A 51 12.87 1.12 -5.87
CA LEU A 51 14.05 0.49 -5.28
C LEU A 51 15.19 1.50 -5.18
N ALA A 52 15.51 2.23 -6.25
CA ALA A 52 16.57 3.23 -6.23
C ALA A 52 16.32 4.34 -5.20
N MET A 53 15.05 4.76 -5.05
CA MET A 53 14.65 5.70 -3.99
C MET A 53 14.87 5.12 -2.59
N ALA A 54 14.47 3.86 -2.36
CA ALA A 54 14.62 3.19 -1.06
C ALA A 54 16.09 2.93 -0.70
N GLU A 55 16.91 2.48 -1.66
CA GLU A 55 18.36 2.28 -1.49
C GLU A 55 19.07 3.59 -1.16
N LYS A 56 18.69 4.67 -1.85
CA LYS A 56 19.21 6.00 -1.57
C LYS A 56 18.84 6.43 -0.15
N ALA A 57 17.57 6.33 0.22
CA ALA A 57 17.10 6.63 1.57
C ALA A 57 17.86 5.84 2.65
N GLN A 58 18.04 4.53 2.45
CA GLN A 58 18.81 3.68 3.35
C GLN A 58 20.29 4.10 3.44
N THR A 59 20.92 4.42 2.31
CA THR A 59 22.31 4.91 2.27
C THR A 59 22.46 6.23 3.02
N ASP A 60 21.56 7.17 2.79
CA ASP A 60 21.56 8.47 3.48
C ASP A 60 21.30 8.32 4.99
N LEU A 61 20.45 7.38 5.40
CA LEU A 61 20.27 7.05 6.81
C LEU A 61 21.56 6.50 7.45
N ASN A 62 22.29 5.63 6.73
CA ASN A 62 23.59 5.10 7.17
C ASN A 62 24.66 6.20 7.29
N ASP A 63 24.70 7.13 6.33
CA ASP A 63 25.61 8.29 6.37
C ASP A 63 25.33 9.22 7.56
N ALA A 64 24.06 9.31 7.97
CA ALA A 64 23.59 10.10 9.09
C ALA A 64 23.79 9.43 10.46
N LEU A 65 24.06 8.11 10.51
CA LEU A 65 24.40 7.40 11.76
C LEU A 65 25.81 7.72 12.27
N GLY A 66 26.74 8.02 11.36
CA GLY A 66 28.13 8.32 11.72
C GLY A 66 28.30 9.67 12.41
N GLU A 67 29.48 9.90 13.00
CA GLU A 67 29.82 11.19 13.60
C GLU A 67 29.66 12.31 12.56
N PHE A 68 29.03 13.41 12.99
CA PHE A 68 28.77 14.55 12.13
C PHE A 68 30.09 15.25 11.78
N GLU A 69 30.39 15.39 10.49
CA GLU A 69 31.59 16.09 10.05
C GLU A 69 31.53 17.55 10.51
N MET A 70 32.58 18.03 11.18
CA MET A 70 32.61 19.39 11.74
C MET A 70 33.05 20.44 10.72
N LYS A 71 33.78 20.05 9.66
CA LYS A 71 34.23 20.97 8.61
C LYS A 71 33.09 21.32 7.67
N LYS A 72 32.49 22.50 7.87
CA LYS A 72 31.34 23.00 7.11
C LYS A 72 31.47 22.98 5.58
N ASN A 73 32.70 23.14 5.06
CA ASN A 73 32.95 23.16 3.62
C ASN A 73 33.12 21.76 3.00
N ASN A 74 33.23 20.71 3.82
CA ASN A 74 33.32 19.32 3.37
C ASN A 74 31.97 18.89 2.77
N ASP A 75 31.99 18.22 1.62
CA ASP A 75 30.78 17.70 0.98
C ASP A 75 30.05 16.67 1.85
N LYS A 76 30.78 15.91 2.68
CA LYS A 76 30.19 15.02 3.69
C LYS A 76 29.33 15.81 4.69
N HIS A 77 29.82 16.93 5.20
CA HIS A 77 29.03 17.80 6.10
C HIS A 77 27.78 18.32 5.41
N LYS A 78 27.92 18.82 4.17
CA LYS A 78 26.77 19.33 3.40
C LYS A 78 25.72 18.22 3.19
N ASN A 79 26.15 16.99 2.89
CA ASN A 79 25.26 15.85 2.74
C ASN A 79 24.55 15.50 4.05
N GLN A 80 25.29 15.35 5.15
CA GLN A 80 24.71 15.06 6.47
C GLN A 80 23.73 16.15 6.93
N VAL A 81 24.00 17.44 6.66
CA VAL A 81 23.05 18.55 6.93
C VAL A 81 21.79 18.43 6.07
N ARG A 82 21.91 18.07 4.80
CA ARG A 82 20.77 17.87 3.89
C ARG A 82 19.87 16.74 4.41
N ILE A 83 20.47 15.61 4.80
CA ILE A 83 19.76 14.44 5.33
C ILE A 83 19.08 14.78 6.66
N ALA A 84 19.80 15.40 7.61
CA ALA A 84 19.23 15.80 8.89
C ALA A 84 18.03 16.76 8.74
N ARG A 85 18.06 17.65 7.74
CA ARG A 85 16.91 18.51 7.41
C ARG A 85 15.74 17.72 6.85
N ALA A 86 15.98 16.76 5.95
CA ALA A 86 14.93 15.89 5.42
C ALA A 86 14.27 15.07 6.54
N MET A 87 15.08 14.49 7.43
CA MET A 87 14.59 13.76 8.61
C MET A 87 13.78 14.63 9.56
N GLY A 88 14.25 15.83 9.86
CA GLY A 88 13.50 16.77 10.69
C GLY A 88 12.15 17.18 10.07
N ARG A 89 12.04 17.20 8.73
CA ARG A 89 10.82 17.55 8.00
C ARG A 89 9.86 16.38 7.80
N CYS A 90 10.37 15.17 7.60
CA CYS A 90 9.54 13.98 7.43
C CYS A 90 9.14 13.33 8.74
N PHE A 91 10.08 13.24 9.66
CA PHE A 91 9.94 12.40 10.84
C PHE A 91 10.04 13.18 12.16
N GLY A 92 10.41 14.45 12.14
CA GLY A 92 10.34 15.31 13.33
C GLY A 92 11.50 15.19 14.31
N PHE A 93 12.53 14.41 13.97
CA PHE A 93 13.78 14.30 14.70
C PHE A 93 14.97 14.44 13.74
N MET A 94 16.14 14.76 14.30
CA MET A 94 17.37 14.97 13.53
C MET A 94 18.40 13.90 13.89
N ALA A 95 19.29 13.61 12.94
CA ALA A 95 20.49 12.81 13.17
C ALA A 95 21.30 13.35 14.33
N LYS A 96 21.81 12.46 15.17
CA LYS A 96 22.63 12.79 16.34
C LYS A 96 23.72 13.79 15.93
N THR A 97 23.71 14.98 16.51
CA THR A 97 24.91 15.82 16.57
C THR A 97 25.72 15.52 17.84
N THR A 98 25.14 14.81 18.82
CA THR A 98 25.79 14.35 20.07
C THR A 98 25.14 13.05 20.59
N ALA A 99 25.86 12.32 21.45
CA ALA A 99 25.59 10.93 21.84
C ALA A 99 24.32 10.66 22.69
N GLU A 100 23.61 11.68 23.17
CA GLU A 100 22.63 11.52 24.27
C GLU A 100 21.14 11.83 23.93
N SER A 101 20.74 11.87 22.65
CA SER A 101 19.33 12.17 22.34
C SER A 101 18.40 10.94 22.42
N LYS A 102 17.23 11.13 23.05
CA LYS A 102 16.09 10.22 23.22
C LYS A 102 15.38 9.82 21.89
N SER A 103 16.12 9.72 20.79
CA SER A 103 15.60 9.54 19.43
C SER A 103 15.86 8.14 18.85
N ASP A 104 16.56 7.27 19.58
CA ASP A 104 17.01 5.96 19.07
C ASP A 104 15.84 5.09 18.61
N GLN A 105 14.73 5.03 19.36
CA GLN A 105 13.53 4.29 18.95
C GLN A 105 12.90 4.77 17.63
N TYR A 106 12.99 6.08 17.33
CA TYR A 106 12.44 6.62 16.08
C TYR A 106 13.38 6.34 14.91
N TRP A 107 14.69 6.34 15.18
CA TRP A 107 15.72 5.92 14.25
C TRP A 107 15.51 4.46 13.85
N GLU A 108 15.39 3.57 14.83
CA GLU A 108 15.10 2.15 14.64
C GLU A 108 13.82 1.93 13.83
N SER A 109 12.75 2.68 14.12
CA SER A 109 11.48 2.60 13.39
C SER A 109 11.61 2.95 11.90
N VAL A 110 12.45 3.92 11.55
CA VAL A 110 12.71 4.32 10.15
C VAL A 110 13.61 3.31 9.46
N PHE A 111 14.70 2.88 10.11
CA PHE A 111 15.60 1.84 9.60
C PHE A 111 14.88 0.54 9.34
N TYR A 112 14.08 0.08 10.31
CA TYR A 112 13.28 -1.14 10.20
C TYR A 112 12.49 -1.21 8.90
N THR A 113 11.88 -0.10 8.48
CA THR A 113 11.07 -0.08 7.26
C THR A 113 11.95 -0.17 6.00
N PHE A 114 13.00 0.65 5.89
CA PHE A 114 13.87 0.63 4.69
C PHE A 114 14.75 -0.63 4.59
N ASP A 115 15.27 -1.13 5.71
CA ASP A 115 16.07 -2.37 5.78
C ASP A 115 15.29 -3.61 5.37
N ARG A 116 13.96 -3.59 5.51
CA ARG A 116 13.08 -4.66 5.02
C ARG A 116 12.62 -4.41 3.60
N MET A 117 12.36 -3.14 3.24
CA MET A 117 11.91 -2.75 1.91
C MET A 117 12.95 -3.06 0.83
N VAL A 118 14.21 -2.63 1.01
CA VAL A 118 15.26 -2.77 -0.01
C VAL A 118 15.48 -4.23 -0.40
N PRO A 119 15.76 -5.18 0.54
CA PRO A 119 15.91 -6.58 0.18
C PRO A 119 14.65 -7.22 -0.39
N GLY A 120 13.46 -6.76 0.06
CA GLY A 120 12.19 -7.25 -0.46
C GLY A 120 11.91 -6.84 -1.92
N LEU A 121 12.49 -5.72 -2.35
CA LEU A 121 12.43 -5.26 -3.74
C LEU A 121 13.54 -5.85 -4.62
N GLN A 122 14.71 -6.17 -4.06
CA GLN A 122 15.83 -6.80 -4.79
C GLN A 122 15.71 -8.33 -4.91
N GLY A 123 15.18 -8.97 -3.87
CA GLY A 123 15.25 -10.42 -3.67
C GLY A 123 14.40 -11.24 -4.64
N PRO A 124 14.57 -12.57 -4.67
CA PRO A 124 13.81 -13.45 -5.56
C PRO A 124 12.33 -13.60 -5.16
N ASP A 125 11.99 -13.30 -3.91
CA ASP A 125 10.65 -13.41 -3.32
C ASP A 125 10.47 -12.48 -2.09
N VAL A 126 9.23 -12.03 -1.86
CA VAL A 126 8.83 -11.36 -0.61
C VAL A 126 8.83 -12.35 0.55
N ASN A 127 9.68 -12.11 1.54
CA ASN A 127 9.82 -12.97 2.72
C ASN A 127 8.84 -12.63 3.87
N VAL A 128 8.08 -11.55 3.76
CA VAL A 128 7.12 -11.10 4.78
C VAL A 128 5.70 -11.33 4.27
N LYS A 129 4.92 -12.14 4.99
CA LYS A 129 3.50 -12.41 4.71
C LYS A 129 2.70 -12.14 5.99
N PHE A 130 1.60 -11.42 5.85
CA PHE A 130 0.72 -11.06 6.95
C PHE A 130 -0.52 -11.94 7.02
N GLY A 131 -1.02 -12.38 5.86
CA GLY A 131 -2.07 -13.39 5.73
C GLY A 131 -1.49 -14.75 5.39
N TYR A 132 -2.35 -15.60 4.82
CA TYR A 132 -2.00 -16.97 4.44
C TYR A 132 -1.53 -17.11 2.98
N TYR A 133 -1.47 -16.01 2.23
CA TYR A 133 -1.30 -16.06 0.77
C TYR A 133 0.08 -15.54 0.37
N ASN A 134 0.53 -15.93 -0.82
CA ASN A 134 1.71 -15.31 -1.42
C ASN A 134 1.37 -13.86 -1.76
N PRO A 135 2.17 -12.87 -1.31
CA PRO A 135 1.91 -11.46 -1.59
C PRO A 135 1.76 -11.19 -3.08
N LEU A 136 0.70 -10.46 -3.43
CA LEU A 136 0.29 -10.21 -4.81
C LEU A 136 0.06 -8.72 -5.03
N ILE A 137 0.46 -8.21 -6.20
CA ILE A 137 0.10 -6.88 -6.66
C ILE A 137 -0.92 -7.01 -7.80
N ILE A 138 -2.05 -6.31 -7.69
CA ILE A 138 -3.08 -6.25 -8.74
C ILE A 138 -3.18 -4.83 -9.32
N CYS A 139 -3.65 -4.70 -10.56
CA CYS A 139 -3.72 -3.40 -11.27
C CYS A 139 -5.09 -3.09 -11.87
N LYS A 140 -6.14 -3.84 -11.49
CA LYS A 140 -7.52 -3.62 -11.96
C LYS A 140 -8.54 -3.74 -10.85
N ASP A 141 -9.52 -2.85 -10.92
CA ASP A 141 -10.55 -2.69 -9.91
C ASP A 141 -11.58 -3.84 -9.91
N ASN A 142 -11.84 -4.46 -11.07
CA ASN A 142 -13.00 -5.32 -11.30
C ASN A 142 -12.72 -6.84 -11.29
N VAL A 143 -11.70 -7.27 -10.54
CA VAL A 143 -11.27 -8.69 -10.50
C VAL A 143 -12.01 -9.55 -9.47
N TRP A 144 -12.69 -8.90 -8.52
CA TRP A 144 -13.32 -9.57 -7.38
C TRP A 144 -14.73 -10.05 -7.72
N VAL A 145 -15.06 -11.26 -7.27
CA VAL A 145 -16.39 -11.85 -7.41
C VAL A 145 -17.07 -11.91 -6.04
N TRP A 146 -18.35 -11.54 -5.97
CA TRP A 146 -19.12 -11.68 -4.74
C TRP A 146 -19.58 -13.14 -4.56
N LEU A 147 -19.41 -13.65 -3.35
CA LEU A 147 -19.91 -14.96 -2.92
C LEU A 147 -20.90 -14.75 -1.77
N GLY A 148 -22.16 -15.11 -2.00
CA GLY A 148 -23.22 -15.19 -1.02
C GLY A 148 -23.21 -16.51 -0.23
N PRO A 149 -24.14 -16.67 0.73
CA PRO A 149 -24.18 -17.82 1.61
C PRO A 149 -24.41 -19.16 0.88
N GLU A 150 -25.18 -19.12 -0.21
CA GLU A 150 -25.55 -20.29 -1.00
C GLU A 150 -24.56 -20.62 -2.12
N ASP A 151 -23.59 -19.74 -2.38
CA ASP A 151 -22.58 -19.99 -3.41
C ASP A 151 -21.59 -21.06 -2.95
N LYS A 152 -21.05 -21.82 -3.92
CA LYS A 152 -19.98 -22.79 -3.67
C LYS A 152 -18.72 -22.06 -3.19
N ASP A 153 -18.11 -22.54 -2.10
CA ASP A 153 -16.81 -22.05 -1.65
C ASP A 153 -15.74 -22.42 -2.69
N PRO A 154 -15.08 -21.44 -3.33
CA PRO A 154 -14.05 -21.70 -4.35
C PRO A 154 -12.76 -22.31 -3.78
N THR A 155 -12.63 -22.37 -2.46
CA THR A 155 -11.53 -23.05 -1.75
C THR A 155 -11.92 -24.46 -1.31
N ALA A 156 -13.14 -24.91 -1.57
CA ALA A 156 -13.56 -26.27 -1.27
C ALA A 156 -12.70 -27.27 -2.08
N PRO A 157 -12.28 -28.39 -1.46
CA PRO A 157 -11.59 -29.44 -2.20
C PRO A 157 -12.51 -29.98 -3.30
N ASP A 158 -11.93 -30.30 -4.46
CA ASP A 158 -12.66 -31.02 -5.48
C ASP A 158 -12.92 -32.44 -4.98
N MET A 159 -14.17 -32.70 -4.59
CA MET A 159 -14.62 -33.99 -4.09
C MET A 159 -15.46 -34.74 -5.13
N SER A 160 -15.39 -34.34 -6.41
CA SER A 160 -16.11 -35.04 -7.47
C SER A 160 -15.55 -36.46 -7.66
N ASP A 161 -16.34 -37.47 -7.30
CA ASP A 161 -16.06 -38.86 -7.67
C ASP A 161 -16.91 -39.19 -8.90
N PRO A 162 -16.33 -39.67 -10.00
CA PRO A 162 -17.10 -40.06 -11.18
C PRO A 162 -18.13 -41.17 -10.88
N ASN A 163 -18.00 -41.90 -9.78
CA ASN A 163 -18.94 -42.93 -9.33
C ASN A 163 -20.02 -42.41 -8.36
N ASP A 164 -19.99 -41.12 -7.99
CA ASP A 164 -21.05 -40.54 -7.14
C ASP A 164 -22.40 -40.62 -7.86
N ASP A 165 -23.41 -41.13 -7.15
CA ASP A 165 -24.81 -40.96 -7.54
C ASP A 165 -25.27 -39.50 -7.36
N GLU A 166 -26.45 -39.18 -7.87
CA GLU A 166 -26.98 -37.80 -7.86
C GLU A 166 -27.15 -37.25 -6.44
N ALA A 167 -27.60 -38.08 -5.49
CA ALA A 167 -27.77 -37.71 -4.09
C ALA A 167 -26.43 -37.40 -3.41
N ALA A 168 -25.40 -38.19 -3.67
CA ALA A 168 -24.05 -37.95 -3.16
C ALA A 168 -23.46 -36.63 -3.73
N LYS A 169 -23.71 -36.31 -5.01
CA LYS A 169 -23.31 -35.04 -5.62
C LYS A 169 -23.98 -33.85 -4.96
N GLU A 170 -25.31 -33.90 -4.79
CA GLU A 170 -26.08 -32.83 -4.12
C GLU A 170 -25.61 -32.62 -2.68
N GLN A 171 -25.35 -33.70 -1.94
CA GLN A 171 -24.87 -33.61 -0.56
C GLN A 171 -23.49 -32.95 -0.48
N LYS A 172 -22.58 -33.29 -1.41
CA LYS A 172 -21.24 -32.68 -1.50
C LYS A 172 -21.32 -31.21 -1.91
N GLU A 173 -22.23 -30.84 -2.82
CA GLU A 173 -22.46 -29.45 -3.20
C GLU A 173 -23.01 -28.62 -2.05
N GLU A 174 -24.02 -29.11 -1.33
CA GLU A 174 -24.56 -28.44 -0.15
C GLU A 174 -23.50 -28.27 0.94
N ALA A 175 -22.70 -29.32 1.22
CA ALA A 175 -21.62 -29.26 2.20
C ALA A 175 -20.52 -28.25 1.81
N ASN A 176 -20.34 -27.99 0.52
CA ASN A 176 -19.35 -27.05 -0.01
C ASN A 176 -19.84 -25.62 -0.14
N LYS A 177 -21.09 -25.31 0.24
CA LYS A 177 -21.58 -23.92 0.27
C LYS A 177 -20.84 -23.08 1.30
N MET A 178 -20.68 -21.79 0.99
CA MET A 178 -20.04 -20.80 1.85
C MET A 178 -20.61 -20.83 3.28
N LYS A 179 -21.94 -20.87 3.43
CA LYS A 179 -22.60 -20.91 4.75
C LYS A 179 -22.24 -22.15 5.58
N LYS A 180 -22.02 -23.30 4.94
CA LYS A 180 -21.74 -24.56 5.64
C LYS A 180 -20.29 -24.62 6.07
N ARG A 181 -19.36 -24.26 5.18
CA ARG A 181 -17.92 -24.28 5.45
C ARG A 181 -17.48 -23.18 6.41
N HIS A 182 -18.17 -22.03 6.39
CA HIS A 182 -17.85 -20.87 7.21
C HIS A 182 -19.00 -20.50 8.15
N ALA A 183 -19.67 -21.49 8.76
CA ALA A 183 -20.87 -21.29 9.60
C ALA A 183 -20.71 -20.16 10.63
N LYS A 184 -19.59 -20.13 11.36
CA LYS A 184 -19.26 -19.05 12.30
C LYS A 184 -19.30 -17.65 11.68
N LYS A 185 -18.82 -17.49 10.43
CA LYS A 185 -18.84 -16.18 9.74
C LYS A 185 -20.26 -15.69 9.47
N PHE A 186 -21.17 -16.60 9.13
CA PHE A 186 -22.55 -16.24 8.81
C PHE A 186 -23.43 -16.15 10.08
N GLU A 187 -23.36 -17.15 10.95
CA GLU A 187 -24.26 -17.30 12.10
C GLU A 187 -23.85 -16.44 13.30
N GLU A 188 -22.56 -16.43 13.66
CA GLU A 188 -22.08 -15.70 14.84
C GLU A 188 -21.61 -14.29 14.46
N ASP A 189 -20.75 -14.20 13.45
CA ASP A 189 -20.19 -12.91 13.07
C ASP A 189 -21.27 -12.07 12.35
N GLY A 190 -22.22 -12.68 11.62
CA GLY A 190 -23.29 -11.99 10.89
C GLY A 190 -22.88 -11.45 9.52
N TYR A 191 -21.94 -12.09 8.82
CA TYR A 191 -21.55 -11.70 7.46
C TYR A 191 -22.63 -12.11 6.44
N ALA A 192 -22.85 -11.28 5.42
CA ALA A 192 -23.78 -11.57 4.33
C ALA A 192 -23.11 -12.32 3.17
N GLY A 193 -21.78 -12.29 3.11
CA GLY A 193 -20.98 -12.91 2.07
C GLY A 193 -19.55 -12.38 2.07
N ALA A 194 -18.84 -12.61 0.98
CA ALA A 194 -17.46 -12.17 0.82
C ALA A 194 -17.12 -11.84 -0.63
N TRP A 195 -16.14 -10.96 -0.81
CA TRP A 195 -15.45 -10.80 -2.08
C TRP A 195 -14.32 -11.82 -2.19
N TYR A 196 -14.23 -12.47 -3.34
CA TYR A 196 -13.22 -13.49 -3.62
C TYR A 196 -12.36 -13.13 -4.83
N TYR A 197 -11.05 -13.32 -4.68
CA TYR A 197 -10.10 -13.28 -5.79
C TYR A 197 -8.85 -14.10 -5.46
N LYS A 198 -8.46 -15.04 -6.34
CA LYS A 198 -7.25 -15.87 -6.20
C LYS A 198 -6.97 -16.32 -4.76
N GLN A 199 -7.87 -17.16 -4.25
CA GLN A 199 -7.86 -17.73 -2.89
C GLN A 199 -8.13 -16.74 -1.75
N ARG A 200 -8.10 -15.43 -1.99
CA ARG A 200 -8.34 -14.42 -0.96
C ARG A 200 -9.83 -14.20 -0.75
N ILE A 201 -10.27 -14.26 0.51
CA ILE A 201 -11.66 -14.03 0.91
C ILE A 201 -11.74 -12.78 1.79
N ALA A 202 -12.49 -11.78 1.34
CA ALA A 202 -12.73 -10.53 2.05
C ALA A 202 -14.21 -10.42 2.48
N TRP A 203 -14.49 -10.85 3.72
CA TRP A 203 -15.84 -10.89 4.30
C TRP A 203 -16.49 -9.50 4.43
N ARG A 204 -17.81 -9.41 4.18
CA ARG A 204 -18.62 -8.18 4.27
C ARG A 204 -20.00 -8.41 4.86
N LYS A 205 -20.49 -7.44 5.63
CA LYS A 205 -21.84 -7.48 6.25
C LYS A 205 -22.97 -7.22 5.26
N THR A 206 -22.65 -6.63 4.12
CA THR A 206 -23.60 -6.29 3.06
C THR A 206 -22.87 -6.37 1.70
N LYS A 207 -23.61 -6.62 0.61
CA LYS A 207 -23.04 -6.73 -0.75
C LYS A 207 -22.65 -5.37 -1.32
N GLU A 208 -23.33 -4.32 -0.87
CA GLU A 208 -23.09 -2.93 -1.26
C GLU A 208 -21.73 -2.42 -0.77
N ASN A 209 -21.13 -3.08 0.22
CA ASN A 209 -19.76 -2.82 0.60
C ASN A 209 -18.84 -3.30 -0.53
N LEU A 210 -18.34 -2.34 -1.28
CA LEU A 210 -17.51 -2.54 -2.45
C LEU A 210 -16.30 -3.48 -2.18
N PRO A 211 -15.76 -4.17 -3.21
CA PRO A 211 -14.62 -5.07 -3.05
C PRO A 211 -13.40 -4.33 -2.50
N PRO A 212 -12.41 -5.05 -1.93
CA PRO A 212 -11.15 -4.46 -1.48
C PRO A 212 -10.50 -3.54 -2.51
N SER A 213 -10.66 -3.86 -3.80
CA SER A 213 -10.13 -3.07 -4.90
C SER A 213 -10.83 -1.73 -5.13
N ALA A 214 -12.10 -1.62 -4.78
CA ALA A 214 -12.91 -0.43 -5.05
C ALA A 214 -12.60 0.75 -4.13
N THR A 215 -11.65 0.62 -3.20
CA THR A 215 -11.03 1.77 -2.53
C THR A 215 -10.37 2.74 -3.52
N CYS A 216 -10.09 2.31 -4.75
CA CYS A 216 -9.66 3.15 -5.87
C CYS A 216 -10.72 4.17 -6.34
N ALA A 217 -12.02 3.89 -6.13
CA ALA A 217 -13.12 4.74 -6.62
C ALA A 217 -13.16 6.16 -6.01
N GLY A 218 -12.38 6.43 -4.96
CA GLY A 218 -12.28 7.74 -4.31
C GLY A 218 -11.29 8.72 -4.94
N GLY A 219 -10.55 8.28 -5.97
CA GLY A 219 -9.38 8.98 -6.52
C GLY A 219 -8.07 8.62 -5.79
N GLY A 220 -8.03 7.46 -5.14
CA GLY A 220 -6.81 6.91 -4.54
C GLY A 220 -5.83 6.42 -5.60
N ALA A 221 -4.53 6.40 -5.27
CA ALA A 221 -3.49 5.90 -6.17
C ALA A 221 -3.20 4.41 -5.94
N ALA A 222 -3.20 3.94 -4.70
CA ALA A 222 -3.09 2.52 -4.39
C ALA A 222 -3.65 2.23 -2.99
N VAL A 223 -3.64 0.95 -2.60
CA VAL A 223 -3.97 0.53 -1.25
C VAL A 223 -3.27 -0.77 -0.88
N THR A 224 -2.81 -0.85 0.36
CA THR A 224 -2.27 -2.07 0.97
C THR A 224 -3.31 -2.78 1.83
N HIS A 225 -3.55 -4.06 1.55
CA HIS A 225 -4.42 -4.96 2.31
C HIS A 225 -3.60 -6.10 2.91
N HIS A 226 -2.97 -5.86 4.06
CA HIS A 226 -2.09 -6.85 4.71
C HIS A 226 -2.77 -8.21 4.94
N ARG A 227 -3.99 -8.24 5.45
CA ARG A 227 -4.70 -9.51 5.75
C ARG A 227 -5.02 -10.36 4.51
N LEU A 228 -5.00 -9.74 3.33
CA LEU A 228 -5.22 -10.41 2.05
C LEU A 228 -3.91 -10.68 1.32
N ASP A 229 -2.77 -10.36 1.93
CA ASP A 229 -1.47 -10.28 1.29
C ASP A 229 -1.52 -9.64 -0.11
N LEU A 230 -1.98 -8.40 -0.17
CA LEU A 230 -2.32 -7.74 -1.42
C LEU A 230 -1.95 -6.26 -1.38
N ILE A 231 -1.33 -5.77 -2.45
CA ILE A 231 -1.30 -4.35 -2.79
C ILE A 231 -2.11 -4.17 -4.07
N HIS A 232 -3.00 -3.18 -4.09
CA HIS A 232 -3.77 -2.83 -5.29
C HIS A 232 -3.32 -1.47 -5.80
N ILE A 233 -2.73 -1.46 -7.00
CA ILE A 233 -2.43 -0.23 -7.73
C ILE A 233 -3.67 0.15 -8.52
N CYS A 234 -4.21 1.34 -8.28
CA CYS A 234 -5.42 1.80 -8.95
C CYS A 234 -5.16 2.07 -10.44
N GLU A 235 -6.14 1.77 -11.29
CA GLU A 235 -6.03 1.96 -12.74
C GLU A 235 -5.73 3.41 -13.14
N SER A 236 -6.13 4.37 -12.29
CA SER A 236 -5.82 5.81 -12.42
C SER A 236 -4.33 6.09 -12.64
N ASN A 237 -3.42 5.27 -12.11
CA ASN A 237 -1.98 5.45 -12.33
C ASN A 237 -1.55 5.26 -13.78
N PHE A 238 -2.31 4.50 -14.55
CA PHE A 238 -1.94 4.13 -15.91
C PHE A 238 -2.72 4.93 -16.97
N VAL A 239 -3.87 5.48 -16.58
CA VAL A 239 -4.78 6.16 -17.51
C VAL A 239 -4.86 7.67 -17.31
N GLU A 240 -4.60 8.20 -16.11
CA GLU A 240 -4.64 9.64 -15.86
C GLU A 240 -3.31 10.29 -16.26
N ALA A 241 -3.33 11.15 -17.29
CA ALA A 241 -2.13 11.81 -17.84
C ALA A 241 -1.26 12.49 -16.76
N LYS A 242 -1.88 13.16 -15.78
CA LYS A 242 -1.15 13.82 -14.68
C LYS A 242 -0.29 12.87 -13.82
N ILE A 243 -0.63 11.58 -13.78
CA ILE A 243 0.10 10.55 -13.03
C ILE A 243 1.05 9.83 -13.98
N LYS A 244 0.52 9.37 -15.12
CA LYS A 244 1.29 8.65 -16.14
C LYS A 244 2.49 9.45 -16.65
N ASP A 245 2.30 10.74 -16.87
CA ASP A 245 3.33 11.63 -17.41
C ASP A 245 4.12 12.35 -16.29
N ALA A 246 3.87 12.00 -15.03
CA ALA A 246 4.61 12.57 -13.91
C ALA A 246 6.09 12.17 -14.02
N PRO A 247 7.03 13.13 -13.91
CA PRO A 247 8.44 12.85 -14.08
C PRO A 247 8.93 11.86 -13.03
N SER A 248 9.89 11.01 -13.41
CA SER A 248 10.55 10.13 -12.44
C SER A 248 11.32 10.97 -11.40
N PRO A 249 11.26 10.63 -10.11
CA PRO A 249 12.05 11.28 -9.09
C PRO A 249 13.54 10.86 -9.11
N VAL A 250 13.87 9.72 -9.73
CA VAL A 250 15.24 9.19 -9.74
C VAL A 250 16.14 10.03 -10.64
N GLY A 251 17.24 10.54 -10.07
CA GLY A 251 18.18 11.42 -10.77
C GLY A 251 17.64 12.84 -11.02
N ALA A 252 16.44 13.16 -10.56
CA ALA A 252 15.87 14.49 -10.73
C ALA A 252 16.51 15.52 -9.80
N THR A 253 16.78 16.71 -10.32
CA THR A 253 17.25 17.84 -9.49
C THR A 253 16.08 18.77 -9.17
N THR A 254 15.75 18.94 -7.89
CA THR A 254 14.78 19.95 -7.46
C THR A 254 15.43 21.33 -7.48
N THR A 255 14.87 22.27 -8.24
CA THR A 255 15.31 23.67 -8.28
C THR A 255 14.23 24.59 -7.73
N ARG A 256 14.63 25.59 -6.95
CA ARG A 256 13.71 26.56 -6.36
C ARG A 256 13.03 27.36 -7.47
N GLY A 257 11.75 27.09 -7.72
CA GLY A 257 10.91 27.84 -8.67
C GLY A 257 10.60 27.11 -9.99
N THR A 258 11.28 26.02 -10.31
CA THR A 258 11.07 25.26 -11.56
C THR A 258 10.52 23.87 -11.28
N THR A 259 11.26 23.06 -10.52
CA THR A 259 10.87 21.68 -10.19
C THR A 259 10.62 21.57 -8.68
N LYS A 260 9.34 21.59 -8.29
CA LYS A 260 8.93 21.45 -6.88
C LYS A 260 8.89 19.98 -6.52
N ILE A 261 9.29 19.59 -5.31
CA ILE A 261 9.22 18.18 -4.87
C ILE A 261 7.82 17.55 -5.04
N THR A 262 6.77 18.36 -4.90
CA THR A 262 5.38 17.93 -5.08
C THR A 262 5.03 17.58 -6.52
N SER A 263 5.84 17.94 -7.53
CA SER A 263 5.60 17.54 -8.92
C SER A 263 5.87 16.06 -9.17
N PHE A 264 6.65 15.41 -8.30
CA PHE A 264 6.90 13.97 -8.36
C PHE A 264 5.84 13.15 -7.62
N ASN A 265 5.05 13.78 -6.74
CA ASN A 265 4.07 13.10 -5.90
C ASN A 265 3.08 12.21 -6.66
N PRO A 266 2.61 12.57 -7.87
CA PRO A 266 1.72 11.70 -8.63
C PRO A 266 2.42 10.49 -9.25
N ASN A 267 3.75 10.42 -9.28
CA ASN A 267 4.48 9.35 -9.98
C ASN A 267 4.31 7.99 -9.28
N LEU A 268 4.11 6.93 -10.08
CA LEU A 268 3.86 5.58 -9.58
C LEU A 268 4.96 5.03 -8.65
N ALA A 269 6.23 5.40 -8.85
CA ALA A 269 7.31 4.99 -7.96
C ALA A 269 7.11 5.54 -6.53
N VAL A 270 6.64 6.78 -6.41
CA VAL A 270 6.34 7.41 -5.11
C VAL A 270 5.17 6.70 -4.42
N THR A 271 4.12 6.37 -5.18
CA THR A 271 3.00 5.56 -4.70
C THR A 271 3.47 4.19 -4.23
N LEU A 272 4.36 3.52 -4.97
CA LEU A 272 4.91 2.23 -4.57
C LEU A 272 5.73 2.33 -3.29
N VAL A 273 6.59 3.33 -3.13
CA VAL A 273 7.34 3.53 -1.87
C VAL A 273 6.37 3.75 -0.70
N HIS A 274 5.28 4.48 -0.89
CA HIS A 274 4.22 4.66 0.12
C HIS A 274 3.58 3.30 0.50
N GLU A 275 3.09 2.53 -0.47
CA GLU A 275 2.47 1.22 -0.19
C GLU A 275 3.46 0.21 0.42
N PHE A 276 4.71 0.21 -0.05
CA PHE A 276 5.75 -0.62 0.54
C PHE A 276 6.11 -0.17 1.96
N ALA A 277 5.97 1.11 2.30
CA ALA A 277 6.12 1.55 3.69
C ALA A 277 5.01 0.99 4.58
N HIS A 278 3.75 0.94 4.12
CA HIS A 278 2.69 0.21 4.84
C HIS A 278 3.05 -1.26 5.04
N TRP A 279 3.51 -1.92 3.98
CA TRP A 279 3.84 -3.34 4.01
C TRP A 279 5.04 -3.64 4.93
N TYR A 280 6.23 -3.13 4.59
CA TYR A 280 7.47 -3.42 5.30
C TYR A 280 7.60 -2.67 6.62
N GLY A 281 6.81 -1.61 6.82
CA GLY A 281 6.69 -0.94 8.11
C GLY A 281 5.76 -1.65 9.10
N SER A 282 5.08 -2.72 8.70
CA SER A 282 4.17 -3.45 9.59
C SER A 282 4.74 -4.79 10.03
N GLU A 283 4.22 -5.32 11.13
CA GLU A 283 4.60 -6.60 11.73
C GLU A 283 3.44 -7.24 12.47
N ASN A 284 3.23 -8.53 12.26
CA ASN A 284 2.34 -9.35 13.06
C ASN A 284 3.07 -10.64 13.49
N THR A 285 2.52 -11.35 14.48
CA THR A 285 3.09 -12.62 14.96
C THR A 285 2.57 -13.83 14.20
N GLY A 286 1.68 -13.62 13.23
CA GLY A 286 1.19 -14.64 12.31
C GLY A 286 -0.10 -14.23 11.60
N PRO A 287 -0.59 -15.07 10.69
CA PRO A 287 -1.88 -14.88 10.07
C PRO A 287 -3.00 -14.74 11.11
N ASP A 288 -3.93 -13.82 10.88
CA ASP A 288 -5.05 -13.46 11.78
C ASP A 288 -4.68 -12.91 13.17
N THR A 289 -3.40 -12.70 13.47
CA THR A 289 -3.02 -12.03 14.72
C THR A 289 -3.19 -10.52 14.61
N LYS A 290 -3.29 -9.85 15.76
CA LYS A 290 -3.14 -8.40 15.80
C LYS A 290 -1.73 -8.03 15.33
N PHE A 291 -1.61 -6.86 14.71
CA PHE A 291 -0.31 -6.28 14.43
C PHE A 291 0.41 -5.98 15.75
N VAL A 292 1.68 -6.37 15.82
CA VAL A 292 2.63 -5.89 16.83
C VAL A 292 3.04 -4.46 16.46
N ARG A 293 3.19 -4.19 15.16
CA ARG A 293 3.40 -2.86 14.59
C ARG A 293 2.54 -2.72 13.34
N GLU A 294 1.76 -1.65 13.25
CA GLU A 294 0.99 -1.33 12.04
C GLU A 294 1.34 0.10 11.62
N LEU A 295 2.00 0.22 10.46
CA LEU A 295 2.28 1.52 9.87
C LEU A 295 1.04 1.92 9.05
N ILE A 296 0.26 2.86 9.59
CA ILE A 296 -1.00 3.34 9.01
C ILE A 296 -0.85 4.74 8.44
N ASP A 297 -1.81 5.23 7.66
CA ASP A 297 -1.87 6.65 7.37
C ASP A 297 -2.40 7.42 8.57
N GLN A 298 -1.55 8.27 9.16
CA GLN A 298 -1.94 9.09 10.30
C GLN A 298 -2.93 10.18 9.87
N GLN A 299 -3.79 10.59 10.79
CA GLN A 299 -4.65 11.74 10.57
C GLN A 299 -3.81 13.01 10.36
N ALA A 300 -4.14 13.78 9.32
CA ALA A 300 -3.49 15.06 9.06
C ALA A 300 -3.76 16.07 10.16
N ILE A 301 -2.81 16.99 10.37
CA ILE A 301 -2.95 18.09 11.32
C ILE A 301 -2.61 19.44 10.68
N SER A 302 -3.24 20.49 11.20
CA SER A 302 -2.95 21.87 10.79
C SER A 302 -1.56 22.32 11.25
N SER A 303 -1.13 23.49 10.77
CA SER A 303 0.07 24.17 11.28
C SER A 303 -0.10 24.73 12.69
N GLU A 304 -1.25 24.51 13.32
CA GLU A 304 -1.54 24.86 14.71
C GLU A 304 -1.84 23.61 15.57
N ASN A 305 -1.54 22.42 15.03
CA ASN A 305 -1.70 21.13 15.69
C ASN A 305 -3.17 20.77 15.98
N GLU A 306 -4.03 21.06 15.01
CA GLU A 306 -5.45 20.72 15.04
C GLU A 306 -5.73 19.54 14.11
N LEU A 307 -6.53 18.58 14.56
CA LEU A 307 -6.93 17.41 13.79
C LEU A 307 -7.72 17.83 12.55
N CYS A 308 -7.31 17.33 11.39
CA CYS A 308 -7.97 17.60 10.12
C CYS A 308 -9.07 16.57 9.84
N TYR A 309 -10.24 17.08 9.52
CA TYR A 309 -11.38 16.32 9.04
C TYR A 309 -11.74 16.83 7.65
N LYS A 310 -12.39 15.98 6.88
CA LYS A 310 -12.89 16.31 5.56
C LYS A 310 -14.39 16.13 5.53
N LYS A 311 -15.11 17.10 4.99
CA LYS A 311 -16.53 16.95 4.73
C LYS A 311 -16.76 15.98 3.57
N THR A 312 -17.76 15.13 3.72
CA THR A 312 -18.04 14.02 2.79
C THR A 312 -18.53 14.52 1.42
N LEU A 313 -19.25 15.64 1.37
CA LEU A 313 -19.90 16.14 0.16
C LEU A 313 -19.02 17.09 -0.66
N ASP A 314 -18.50 18.16 -0.03
CA ASP A 314 -17.74 19.22 -0.70
C ASP A 314 -16.21 19.00 -0.65
N ARG A 315 -15.76 17.97 0.08
CA ARG A 315 -14.34 17.64 0.29
C ARG A 315 -13.52 18.74 1.00
N ASP A 316 -14.18 19.71 1.64
CA ASP A 316 -13.51 20.77 2.37
C ASP A 316 -12.87 20.26 3.66
N ARG A 317 -11.70 20.82 3.99
CA ARG A 317 -10.99 20.54 5.25
C ARG A 317 -11.54 21.38 6.39
N VAL A 318 -11.85 20.73 7.50
CA VAL A 318 -12.26 21.31 8.78
C VAL A 318 -11.23 20.92 9.84
N TYR A 319 -10.87 21.85 10.72
CA TYR A 319 -9.86 21.61 11.75
C TYR A 319 -10.47 21.68 13.15
N SER A 320 -10.00 20.82 14.05
CA SER A 320 -10.45 20.81 15.44
C SER A 320 -9.32 20.54 16.42
N LYS A 321 -9.30 21.28 17.53
CA LYS A 321 -8.37 21.10 18.64
C LYS A 321 -8.64 19.82 19.45
N ARG A 322 -9.83 19.23 19.33
CA ARG A 322 -10.21 17.98 20.01
C ARG A 322 -10.56 16.90 19.01
N LYS A 323 -10.39 15.64 19.44
CA LYS A 323 -10.93 14.51 18.69
C LYS A 323 -12.46 14.60 18.67
N ILE A 324 -13.03 14.53 17.47
CA ILE A 324 -14.48 14.46 17.23
C ILE A 324 -14.86 12.98 17.28
N SER A 325 -15.93 12.64 18.01
CA SER A 325 -16.36 11.25 18.12
C SER A 325 -16.86 10.71 16.77
N LYS A 326 -16.96 9.39 16.63
CA LYS A 326 -17.47 8.78 15.38
C LYS A 326 -18.92 9.20 15.09
N ASP A 327 -19.75 9.27 16.13
CA ASP A 327 -21.15 9.65 16.01
C ASP A 327 -21.30 11.13 15.66
N GLU A 328 -20.56 12.01 16.35
CA GLU A 328 -20.53 13.44 16.06
C GLU A 328 -20.02 13.71 14.63
N ARG A 329 -19.01 12.97 14.17
CA ARG A 329 -18.53 13.02 12.78
C ARG A 329 -19.63 12.65 11.79
N LYS A 330 -20.36 11.57 12.05
CA LYS A 330 -21.45 11.10 11.17
C LYS A 330 -22.55 12.15 11.07
N GLU A 331 -22.93 12.75 12.20
CA GLU A 331 -23.93 13.83 12.25
C GLU A 331 -23.47 15.08 11.47
N GLN A 332 -22.19 15.41 11.53
CA GLN A 332 -21.60 16.56 10.84
C GLN A 332 -21.17 16.25 9.39
N GLY A 333 -21.35 15.01 8.92
CA GLY A 333 -20.89 14.57 7.60
C GLY A 333 -19.37 14.64 7.42
N LEU A 334 -18.60 14.44 8.49
CA LEU A 334 -17.14 14.51 8.52
C LEU A 334 -16.49 13.12 8.49
N VAL A 335 -15.36 13.01 7.82
CA VAL A 335 -14.42 11.88 7.90
C VAL A 335 -13.06 12.38 8.36
N GLU A 336 -12.23 11.52 8.94
CA GLU A 336 -10.85 11.92 9.26
C GLU A 336 -10.08 12.08 7.94
N ASP A 337 -9.39 13.21 7.77
CA ASP A 337 -8.49 13.39 6.61
C ASP A 337 -7.10 12.92 7.02
N VAL A 338 -6.46 12.13 6.18
CA VAL A 338 -5.16 11.54 6.48
C VAL A 338 -4.02 12.34 5.84
N VAL A 339 -2.79 12.08 6.28
CA VAL A 339 -1.60 12.75 5.77
C VAL A 339 -1.35 12.35 4.32
N TYR A 340 -1.57 13.31 3.41
CA TYR A 340 -1.11 13.23 2.02
C TYR A 340 -0.47 14.55 1.61
N GLY A 341 0.71 14.47 1.00
CA GLY A 341 1.49 15.62 0.57
C GLY A 341 2.45 16.17 1.62
N PHE A 342 3.49 16.85 1.12
CA PHE A 342 4.61 17.34 1.94
C PHE A 342 4.21 18.28 3.09
N LYS A 343 3.16 19.09 2.89
CA LYS A 343 2.68 20.04 3.91
C LYS A 343 2.16 19.30 5.14
N ASP A 344 1.37 18.25 4.92
CA ASP A 344 0.76 17.47 5.99
C ASP A 344 1.84 16.66 6.72
N VAL A 345 2.77 16.03 5.98
CA VAL A 345 3.97 15.39 6.54
C VAL A 345 4.77 16.36 7.42
N SER A 346 5.08 17.54 6.90
CA SER A 346 5.83 18.57 7.62
C SER A 346 5.11 19.11 8.84
N ASN A 347 3.78 19.15 8.84
CA ASN A 347 3.01 19.54 10.02
C ASN A 347 3.00 18.42 11.07
N LEU A 348 2.80 17.17 10.63
CA LEU A 348 2.83 16.00 11.51
C LEU A 348 4.18 15.83 12.19
N ALA A 349 5.29 16.10 11.49
CA ALA A 349 6.65 16.01 12.02
C ALA A 349 6.98 17.06 13.10
N LYS A 350 6.23 18.16 13.24
CA LYS A 350 6.58 19.20 14.22
C LYS A 350 6.45 18.68 15.66
N THR A 351 7.48 18.93 16.46
CA THR A 351 7.40 18.76 17.92
C THR A 351 6.74 20.00 18.52
N TRP A 352 5.62 19.81 19.22
CA TRP A 352 4.80 20.89 19.77
C TRP A 352 5.03 21.05 21.26
N ASP A 353 6.25 21.42 21.67
CA ASP A 353 6.53 21.64 23.10
C ASP A 353 5.62 22.73 23.67
N LYS A 354 4.95 22.42 24.79
CA LYS A 354 4.20 23.36 25.66
C LYS A 354 2.88 23.95 25.12
N LYS A 355 2.22 23.37 24.11
CA LYS A 355 0.87 23.80 23.67
C LYS A 355 -0.23 22.79 24.04
N PRO A 356 -1.43 23.22 24.48
CA PRO A 356 -2.61 22.35 24.53
C PRO A 356 -2.82 21.74 23.13
N GLY A 357 -2.85 20.40 23.04
CA GLY A 357 -2.94 19.68 21.76
C GLY A 357 -1.64 19.02 21.30
N SER A 358 -0.51 19.21 21.98
CA SER A 358 0.84 18.65 21.66
C SER A 358 0.96 17.13 21.43
N LYS A 359 -0.15 16.39 21.43
CA LYS A 359 -0.25 14.93 21.32
C LYS A 359 -0.58 14.40 19.90
N TYR A 360 -0.87 15.27 18.94
CA TYR A 360 -1.32 14.85 17.61
C TYR A 360 -0.21 14.86 16.54
N GLY A 361 0.97 15.40 16.86
CA GLY A 361 2.14 15.42 15.99
C GLY A 361 3.42 15.10 16.76
N GLY A 362 4.54 15.08 16.06
CA GLY A 362 5.86 14.73 16.55
C GLY A 362 6.36 13.40 16.00
N PRO A 363 7.60 13.00 16.36
CA PRO A 363 8.24 11.78 15.87
C PRO A 363 7.44 10.50 16.02
N GLU A 364 6.71 10.35 17.12
CA GLU A 364 5.86 9.19 17.40
C GLU A 364 4.75 8.98 16.35
N LYS A 365 4.27 10.06 15.70
CA LYS A 365 3.27 9.97 14.63
C LYS A 365 3.93 9.96 13.27
N ALA A 366 4.93 10.82 13.09
CA ALA A 366 5.56 11.02 11.79
C ALA A 366 6.35 9.79 11.32
N THR A 367 6.89 8.97 12.23
CA THR A 367 7.51 7.67 11.90
C THR A 367 6.52 6.54 11.64
N MET A 368 5.22 6.81 11.81
CA MET A 368 4.14 5.84 11.71
C MET A 368 3.14 6.22 10.62
N THR A 369 3.59 6.92 9.56
CA THR A 369 2.79 7.26 8.37
C THR A 369 3.58 7.01 7.10
N ALA A 370 2.99 6.34 6.10
CA ALA A 370 3.69 5.90 4.89
C ALA A 370 4.17 7.10 4.05
N GLU A 371 3.37 8.16 4.02
CA GLU A 371 3.68 9.39 3.32
C GLU A 371 5.00 10.05 3.78
N ALA A 372 5.39 9.90 5.05
CA ALA A 372 6.67 10.44 5.51
C ALA A 372 7.86 9.67 4.90
N PHE A 373 7.72 8.36 4.68
CA PHE A 373 8.75 7.53 4.05
C PHE A 373 8.87 7.83 2.56
N SER A 374 7.75 8.00 1.84
CA SER A 374 7.77 8.36 0.42
C SER A 374 8.43 9.73 0.21
N TYR A 375 8.09 10.74 1.01
CA TYR A 375 8.74 12.05 0.94
C TYR A 375 10.19 12.03 1.41
N PHE A 376 10.53 11.20 2.39
CA PHE A 376 11.92 11.06 2.78
C PHE A 376 12.72 10.47 1.63
N ALA A 377 12.27 9.40 0.99
CA ALA A 377 12.95 8.79 -0.16
C ALA A 377 13.02 9.71 -1.40
N LEU A 378 12.09 10.66 -1.54
CA LEU A 378 12.15 11.73 -2.55
C LEU A 378 13.21 12.81 -2.27
N MET A 379 13.46 13.11 -1.00
CA MET A 379 14.41 14.16 -0.58
C MET A 379 15.80 13.62 -0.28
N ALA A 380 15.82 12.37 0.17
CA ALA A 380 16.97 11.70 0.73
C ALA A 380 18.04 11.66 -0.32
#